data_AF-A0A069D5Z0-F1
#
_entry.id   AF-A0A069D5Z0-F1
#
_cell.length_a   1.000
_cell.length_b   1.000
_cell.length_c   1.000
_cell.angle_alpha   90.00
_cell.angle_beta   90.00
_cell.angle_gamma   90.00
#
_symmetry.space_group_name_H-M   'P 1'
#
loop_
_entity.id
_entity.type
_entity.pdbx_description
1 polymer ?
#
loop_
_entity_poly.entity_id
_entity_poly.type
_entity_poly.pdbx_seq_one_letter_code
_entity_poly.pdbx_strand_id
1 'polypeptide(L)'
;MRLIKKISILLFVLNACVLHISAQERNSWFLHTIEKGQSLYSIASMYGVNKADIITLNPGCDEKIYVGQTLKIPQKASNQKEDIFHTIKSGETLYRLTVMYQMSADAICDANPGLSAQNFRIGTVIRIPLNKNTETTFVKEPVQNNVAATPQSRCRETHKVKKRETLYSIGQRYGISSQELIAANPELKNRGLNKGDELCIPFAASNNEDQRGTSTIPNDSDLFNANSAKTYKRLSTIKAAVILPFMLNGNKRNESARMVEYYEGFLMAVDSLKRTGVSVDLYTYDSGDETSSIQSILDKSELKKMDVIFGPLHAEHIDPLAAFAKKNQIRLVIPFTSKDNEVFQNPWVYQINTPQSYLYSEVYEHFNRQFPNANVIILDASNGNGEKAEFIKGFKQELKRKGTTLHVLKASASQEELKAALRLGKTNIFVPTSGSNLTLIKLLPQLKLLVRNSPEMVINLFGYPEWQTYTKDHLDSFFELDTYFYSSFYTNNLLPAAIKFNNGYRRWYSKDMANTFPKYGMLGFDTGFFFLKGLSEYGTGLERNLSKMKLTPIQTGFSFERVNTWGGFVNKKVFFVRFTKDFELIKLDFE
;
A
#
# COMPACT_ATOMS: atom_id res chain seq x y z
N MET A 1 -64.16 -1.54 -59.14
CA MET A 1 -63.63 -1.58 -60.52
C MET A 1 -62.21 -0.96 -60.50
N ARG A 2 -61.17 -1.81 -60.64
CA ARG A 2 -59.72 -1.57 -60.89
C ARG A 2 -58.98 -0.54 -60.00
N LEU A 3 -58.20 -0.90 -58.96
CA LEU A 3 -56.93 -1.67 -58.85
C LEU A 3 -55.71 -1.03 -59.53
N ILE A 4 -54.86 -0.30 -58.79
CA ILE A 4 -53.42 -0.12 -59.09
C ILE A 4 -52.61 -0.12 -57.78
N LYS A 5 -51.73 -1.12 -57.64
CA LYS A 5 -50.69 -1.27 -56.61
C LYS A 5 -49.40 -1.62 -57.34
N LYS A 6 -48.31 -0.91 -57.00
CA LYS A 6 -46.87 -1.24 -57.15
C LYS A 6 -46.31 -1.49 -58.56
N ILE A 7 -45.13 -0.91 -58.83
CA ILE A 7 -43.86 -1.59 -59.17
C ILE A 7 -42.86 -0.49 -59.61
N SER A 8 -41.77 -0.30 -58.85
CA SER A 8 -40.52 0.22 -59.39
C SER A 8 -39.39 -0.62 -58.81
N ILE A 9 -38.85 -1.50 -59.64
CA ILE A 9 -37.65 -2.31 -59.46
C ILE A 9 -36.66 -1.87 -60.53
N LEU A 10 -35.37 -1.89 -60.17
CA LEU A 10 -34.16 -1.90 -60.98
C LEU A 10 -33.59 -0.54 -61.48
N LEU A 11 -32.53 -0.10 -60.80
CA LEU A 11 -31.33 0.35 -61.51
C LEU A 11 -30.06 -0.11 -60.78
N PHE A 12 -29.38 -1.05 -61.43
CA PHE A 12 -27.94 -1.32 -61.52
C PHE A 12 -26.97 -1.21 -60.32
N VAL A 13 -26.31 -2.37 -60.13
CA VAL A 13 -25.12 -2.72 -59.37
C VAL A 13 -23.87 -1.96 -59.84
N LEU A 14 -23.05 -1.42 -58.93
CA LEU A 14 -21.59 -1.62 -58.80
C LEU A 14 -20.98 -0.66 -57.73
N ASN A 15 -19.93 -1.12 -57.04
CA ASN A 15 -19.07 -0.43 -56.07
C ASN A 15 -19.70 -0.15 -54.68
N ALA A 16 -19.11 -0.53 -53.54
CA ALA A 16 -17.80 -1.12 -53.27
C ALA A 16 -17.92 -1.99 -52.02
N CYS A 17 -17.35 -3.18 -52.10
CA CYS A 17 -17.05 -4.01 -50.94
C CYS A 17 -15.90 -3.32 -50.19
N VAL A 18 -16.23 -2.46 -49.23
CA VAL A 18 -15.29 -2.11 -48.16
C VAL A 18 -15.72 -2.96 -46.97
N LEU A 19 -15.10 -4.12 -46.85
CA LEU A 19 -15.04 -4.82 -45.57
C LEU A 19 -14.42 -3.83 -44.58
N HIS A 20 -15.25 -3.22 -43.75
CA HIS A 20 -14.78 -2.71 -42.48
C HIS A 20 -14.31 -3.93 -41.68
N ILE A 21 -13.01 -4.23 -41.83
CA ILE A 21 -12.29 -5.00 -40.83
C ILE A 21 -12.27 -4.09 -39.60
N SER A 22 -13.27 -4.26 -38.74
CA SER A 22 -13.16 -3.82 -37.36
C SER A 22 -11.91 -4.51 -36.81
N ALA A 23 -10.84 -3.76 -36.60
CA ALA A 23 -9.70 -4.23 -35.83
C ALA A 23 -10.24 -4.57 -34.44
N GLN A 24 -10.55 -5.84 -34.22
CA GLN A 24 -10.98 -6.34 -32.93
C GLN A 24 -9.77 -6.24 -32.01
N GLU A 25 -9.74 -5.20 -31.15
CA GLU A 25 -8.75 -5.05 -30.11
C GLU A 25 -8.66 -6.38 -29.36
N ARG A 26 -7.53 -7.10 -29.47
CA ARG A 26 -7.29 -8.24 -28.60
C ARG A 26 -7.10 -7.67 -27.20
N ASN A 27 -8.17 -7.66 -26.41
CA ASN A 27 -8.08 -7.33 -24.99
C ASN A 27 -7.19 -8.36 -24.28
N SER A 28 -5.90 -8.08 -24.22
CA SER A 28 -4.98 -8.81 -23.37
C SER A 28 -5.31 -8.55 -21.91
N TRP A 29 -4.96 -9.49 -21.02
CA TRP A 29 -5.15 -9.35 -19.58
C TRP A 29 -4.01 -10.05 -18.86
N PHE A 30 -3.76 -9.66 -17.61
CA PHE A 30 -2.85 -10.34 -16.69
C PHE A 30 -3.58 -10.70 -15.39
N LEU A 31 -2.90 -11.44 -14.51
CA LEU A 31 -3.49 -11.93 -13.27
C LEU A 31 -3.02 -11.10 -12.07
N HIS A 32 -3.95 -10.56 -11.32
CA HIS A 32 -3.69 -9.89 -10.03
C HIS A 32 -4.22 -10.74 -8.89
N THR A 33 -3.38 -11.04 -7.89
CA THR A 33 -3.84 -11.71 -6.67
C THR A 33 -4.18 -10.67 -5.62
N ILE A 34 -5.41 -10.70 -5.11
CA ILE A 34 -5.92 -9.70 -4.17
C ILE A 34 -5.17 -9.79 -2.83
N GLU A 35 -4.63 -8.67 -2.39
CA GLU A 35 -3.96 -8.53 -1.10
C GLU A 35 -4.89 -7.92 -0.04
N LYS A 36 -4.48 -8.02 1.24
CA LYS A 36 -5.23 -7.47 2.37
C LYS A 36 -5.44 -5.95 2.21
N GLY A 37 -6.68 -5.50 2.46
CA GLY A 37 -7.07 -4.08 2.37
C GLY A 37 -7.39 -3.58 0.96
N GLN A 38 -7.16 -4.39 -0.08
CA GLN A 38 -7.51 -4.02 -1.44
C GLN A 38 -9.02 -4.13 -1.70
N SER A 39 -9.55 -3.14 -2.42
CA SER A 39 -10.88 -3.15 -3.02
C SER A 39 -10.78 -3.16 -4.55
N LEU A 40 -11.87 -3.47 -5.25
CA LEU A 40 -11.91 -3.29 -6.71
C LEU A 40 -11.52 -1.88 -7.14
N TYR A 41 -11.89 -0.88 -6.34
CA TYR A 41 -11.51 0.51 -6.58
C TYR A 41 -10.00 0.70 -6.50
N SER A 42 -9.35 0.26 -5.41
CA SER A 42 -7.89 0.42 -5.28
C SER A 42 -7.11 -0.39 -6.32
N ILE A 43 -7.63 -1.55 -6.74
CA ILE A 43 -7.03 -2.37 -7.82
C ILE A 43 -7.17 -1.65 -9.15
N ALA A 44 -8.35 -1.10 -9.47
CA ALA A 44 -8.55 -0.30 -10.67
C ALA A 44 -7.62 0.92 -10.71
N SER A 45 -7.52 1.66 -9.59
CA SER A 45 -6.62 2.81 -9.44
C SER A 45 -5.15 2.42 -9.57
N MET A 46 -4.74 1.25 -9.07
CA MET A 46 -3.36 0.75 -9.17
C MET A 46 -2.89 0.52 -10.61
N TYR A 47 -3.81 0.06 -11.48
CA TYR A 47 -3.52 -0.28 -12.87
C TYR A 47 -3.98 0.77 -13.89
N GLY A 48 -4.66 1.83 -13.44
CA GLY A 48 -5.22 2.85 -14.34
C GLY A 48 -6.30 2.31 -15.28
N VAL A 49 -7.06 1.32 -14.83
CA VAL A 49 -8.15 0.69 -15.61
C VAL A 49 -9.51 1.05 -15.04
N ASN A 50 -10.57 0.91 -15.83
CA ASN A 50 -11.91 1.15 -15.32
C ASN A 50 -12.41 -0.05 -14.50
N LYS A 51 -13.09 0.22 -13.39
CA LYS A 51 -13.67 -0.83 -12.53
C LYS A 51 -14.64 -1.74 -13.31
N ALA A 52 -15.41 -1.16 -14.24
CA ALA A 52 -16.36 -1.90 -15.08
C ALA A 52 -15.67 -2.96 -15.95
N ASP A 53 -14.46 -2.67 -16.44
CA ASP A 53 -13.70 -3.59 -17.28
C ASP A 53 -13.20 -4.79 -16.46
N ILE A 54 -12.78 -4.55 -15.22
CA ILE A 54 -12.44 -5.63 -14.27
C ILE A 54 -13.66 -6.52 -14.02
N ILE A 55 -14.83 -5.91 -13.78
CA ILE A 55 -16.08 -6.67 -13.54
C ILE A 55 -16.46 -7.52 -14.74
N THR A 56 -16.30 -6.97 -15.95
CA THR A 56 -16.60 -7.68 -17.21
C THR A 56 -15.72 -8.93 -17.36
N LEU A 57 -14.44 -8.84 -17.00
CA LEU A 57 -13.52 -9.99 -17.04
C LEU A 57 -13.69 -10.96 -15.85
N ASN A 58 -14.34 -10.53 -14.77
CA ASN A 58 -14.51 -11.30 -13.53
C ASN A 58 -15.95 -11.14 -12.97
N PRO A 59 -16.96 -11.74 -13.62
CA PRO A 59 -18.35 -11.62 -13.18
C PRO A 59 -18.53 -11.99 -11.69
N GLY A 60 -19.24 -11.13 -10.94
CA GLY A 60 -19.53 -11.29 -9.50
C GLY A 60 -18.52 -10.65 -8.54
N CYS A 61 -17.40 -10.09 -9.04
CA CYS A 61 -16.42 -9.45 -8.16
C CYS A 61 -16.91 -8.13 -7.54
N ASP A 62 -17.90 -7.48 -8.14
CA ASP A 62 -18.55 -6.26 -7.64
C ASP A 62 -19.39 -6.51 -6.38
N GLU A 63 -19.93 -7.73 -6.23
CA GLU A 63 -20.59 -8.15 -5.01
C GLU A 63 -19.58 -8.50 -3.92
N LYS A 64 -18.55 -9.29 -4.29
CA LYS A 64 -17.61 -9.86 -3.33
C LYS A 64 -16.24 -10.21 -3.92
N ILE A 65 -15.20 -9.89 -3.15
CA ILE A 65 -13.82 -10.30 -3.40
C ILE A 65 -13.17 -10.83 -2.11
N TYR A 66 -12.16 -11.67 -2.28
CA TYR A 66 -11.42 -12.27 -1.16
C TYR A 66 -9.91 -12.10 -1.31
N VAL A 67 -9.22 -11.90 -0.18
CA VAL A 67 -7.76 -11.97 -0.14
C VAL A 67 -7.30 -13.34 -0.66
N GLY A 68 -6.30 -13.34 -1.55
CA GLY A 68 -5.79 -14.53 -2.22
C GLY A 68 -6.56 -14.94 -3.48
N GLN A 69 -7.73 -14.35 -3.76
CA GLN A 69 -8.42 -14.54 -5.04
C GLN A 69 -7.62 -13.90 -6.18
N THR A 70 -7.58 -14.53 -7.34
CA THR A 70 -6.98 -13.96 -8.55
C THR A 70 -8.05 -13.33 -9.44
N LEU A 71 -7.80 -12.09 -9.90
CA LEU A 71 -8.61 -11.37 -10.88
C LEU A 71 -7.85 -11.22 -12.20
N LYS A 72 -8.58 -11.33 -13.30
CA LYS A 72 -8.11 -10.92 -14.63
C LYS A 72 -8.21 -9.40 -14.75
N ILE A 73 -7.08 -8.74 -14.90
CA ILE A 73 -7.03 -7.29 -15.07
C ILE A 73 -6.83 -6.96 -16.54
N PRO A 74 -7.66 -6.07 -17.14
CA PRO A 74 -7.49 -5.67 -18.52
C PRO A 74 -6.11 -5.05 -18.73
N GLN A 75 -5.49 -5.40 -19.84
CA GLN A 75 -4.23 -4.84 -20.30
C GLN A 75 -4.45 -4.32 -21.71
N LYS A 76 -4.35 -3.00 -21.88
CA LYS A 76 -4.53 -2.37 -23.19
C LYS A 76 -3.47 -2.92 -24.15
N ALA A 77 -3.90 -3.42 -25.30
CA ALA A 77 -2.99 -3.85 -26.36
C ALA A 77 -2.34 -2.60 -26.95
N SER A 78 -1.05 -2.43 -26.70
CA SER A 78 -0.33 -1.24 -27.09
C SER A 78 0.06 -1.29 -28.58
N ASN A 79 -0.60 -0.47 -29.39
CA ASN A 79 -0.02 0.12 -30.62
C ASN A 79 0.79 1.40 -30.30
N GLN A 80 0.94 1.76 -29.02
CA GLN A 80 1.66 2.94 -28.54
C GLN A 80 2.37 2.62 -27.24
N LYS A 81 3.71 2.53 -27.30
CA LYS A 81 4.66 2.84 -26.21
C LYS A 81 3.98 3.16 -24.86
N GLU A 82 3.55 2.13 -24.13
CA GLU A 82 3.02 2.22 -22.76
C GLU A 82 3.63 1.08 -21.93
N ASP A 83 3.68 1.27 -20.62
CA ASP A 83 4.20 0.25 -19.71
C ASP A 83 3.25 -0.95 -19.67
N ILE A 84 3.81 -2.15 -19.61
CA ILE A 84 3.03 -3.38 -19.45
C ILE A 84 3.17 -3.94 -18.05
N PHE A 85 2.17 -4.69 -17.60
CA PHE A 85 2.20 -5.37 -16.31
C PHE A 85 2.47 -6.86 -16.51
N HIS A 86 3.33 -7.42 -15.66
CA HIS A 86 3.71 -8.83 -15.70
C HIS A 86 3.50 -9.46 -14.33
N THR A 87 2.77 -10.57 -14.30
CA THR A 87 2.62 -11.40 -13.10
C THR A 87 3.74 -12.43 -13.08
N ILE A 88 4.60 -12.40 -12.06
CA ILE A 88 5.72 -13.34 -11.93
C ILE A 88 5.20 -14.79 -11.89
N LYS A 89 5.77 -15.62 -12.75
CA LYS A 89 5.45 -17.05 -12.90
C LYS A 89 6.51 -17.91 -12.23
N SER A 90 6.18 -19.19 -12.05
CA SER A 90 7.11 -20.17 -11.49
C SER A 90 8.38 -20.29 -12.33
N GLY A 91 9.55 -20.20 -11.69
CA GLY A 91 10.86 -20.32 -12.32
C GLY A 91 11.36 -19.07 -13.07
N GLU A 92 10.66 -17.94 -12.98
CA GLU A 92 11.17 -16.65 -13.47
C GLU A 92 12.15 -16.03 -12.46
N THR A 93 13.20 -15.40 -12.99
CA THR A 93 14.17 -14.60 -12.24
C THR A 93 14.23 -13.21 -12.85
N LEU A 94 14.71 -12.21 -12.11
CA LEU A 94 14.87 -10.85 -12.64
C LEU A 94 15.77 -10.86 -13.89
N TYR A 95 16.85 -11.64 -13.88
CA TYR A 95 17.70 -11.84 -15.06
C TYR A 95 16.91 -12.37 -16.27
N ARG A 96 16.08 -13.41 -16.12
CA ARG A 96 15.28 -13.92 -17.25
C ARG A 96 14.30 -12.88 -17.78
N LEU A 97 13.74 -12.04 -16.92
CA LEU A 97 12.88 -10.94 -17.34
C LEU A 97 13.64 -9.85 -18.10
N THR A 98 14.90 -9.57 -17.75
CA THR A 98 15.75 -8.66 -18.54
C THR A 98 15.94 -9.14 -19.97
N VAL A 99 16.16 -10.45 -20.15
CA VAL A 99 16.30 -11.08 -21.48
C VAL A 99 14.96 -11.08 -22.22
N MET A 100 13.87 -11.45 -21.55
CA MET A 100 12.54 -11.54 -22.13
C MET A 100 12.05 -10.19 -22.68
N TYR A 101 12.24 -9.11 -21.91
CA TYR A 101 11.77 -7.77 -22.26
C TYR A 101 12.84 -6.89 -22.91
N GLN A 102 14.07 -7.39 -23.05
CA GLN A 102 15.21 -6.65 -23.58
C GLN A 102 15.46 -5.33 -22.82
N MET A 103 15.43 -5.40 -21.49
CA MET A 103 15.57 -4.26 -20.58
C MET A 103 16.64 -4.52 -19.52
N SER A 104 17.29 -3.47 -19.01
CA SER A 104 18.23 -3.65 -17.89
C SER A 104 17.49 -3.96 -16.58
N ALA A 105 18.18 -4.66 -15.67
CA ALA A 105 17.66 -4.90 -14.32
C ALA A 105 17.37 -3.57 -13.60
N ASP A 106 18.26 -2.57 -13.76
CA ASP A 106 18.07 -1.23 -13.22
C ASP A 106 16.78 -0.58 -13.73
N ALA A 107 16.47 -0.68 -15.03
CA ALA A 107 15.24 -0.10 -15.57
C ALA A 107 13.97 -0.77 -14.99
N ILE A 108 13.99 -2.09 -14.78
CA ILE A 108 12.89 -2.82 -14.15
C ILE A 108 12.78 -2.43 -12.67
N CYS A 109 13.90 -2.38 -11.92
CA CYS A 109 13.92 -1.96 -10.52
C CYS A 109 13.45 -0.52 -10.34
N ASP A 110 13.87 0.41 -11.20
CA ASP A 110 13.48 1.81 -11.15
C ASP A 110 11.98 2.02 -11.42
N ALA A 111 11.37 1.17 -12.26
CA ALA A 111 9.91 1.14 -12.46
C ALA A 111 9.16 0.47 -11.31
N ASN A 112 9.86 -0.28 -10.46
CA ASN A 112 9.31 -1.01 -9.32
C ASN A 112 10.12 -0.74 -8.04
N PRO A 113 10.17 0.51 -7.54
CA PRO A 113 10.97 0.88 -6.36
C PRO A 113 10.56 0.16 -5.06
N GLY A 114 9.41 -0.51 -5.04
CA GLY A 114 8.98 -1.39 -3.96
C GLY A 114 9.44 -2.84 -4.07
N LEU A 115 10.05 -3.24 -5.19
CA LEU A 115 10.48 -4.61 -5.45
C LEU A 115 11.85 -4.87 -4.81
N SER A 116 12.01 -6.07 -4.24
CA SER A 116 13.23 -6.56 -3.63
C SER A 116 13.32 -8.07 -3.76
N ALA A 117 14.47 -8.65 -3.39
CA ALA A 117 14.64 -10.10 -3.38
C ALA A 117 13.63 -10.82 -2.47
N GLN A 118 13.10 -10.16 -1.44
CA GLN A 118 12.15 -10.77 -0.49
C GLN A 118 10.72 -10.85 -1.05
N ASN A 119 10.35 -9.94 -1.96
CA ASN A 119 8.99 -9.89 -2.53
C ASN A 119 8.93 -10.17 -4.03
N PHE A 120 10.07 -10.44 -4.69
CA PHE A 120 10.14 -11.02 -6.03
C PHE A 120 9.76 -12.51 -5.95
N ARG A 121 8.46 -12.79 -6.01
CA ARG A 121 7.89 -14.14 -5.87
C ARG A 121 6.72 -14.35 -6.81
N ILE A 122 6.37 -15.62 -7.03
CA ILE A 122 5.24 -16.02 -7.88
C ILE A 122 3.97 -15.27 -7.46
N GLY A 123 3.26 -14.72 -8.44
CA GLY A 123 2.02 -13.95 -8.23
C GLY A 123 2.23 -12.46 -7.97
N THR A 124 3.45 -12.01 -7.65
CA THR A 124 3.75 -10.58 -7.57
C THR A 124 3.62 -9.97 -8.96
N VAL A 125 2.89 -8.87 -9.07
CA VAL A 125 2.78 -8.09 -10.31
C VAL A 125 3.87 -7.03 -10.32
N ILE A 126 4.53 -6.87 -11.45
CA ILE A 126 5.56 -5.85 -11.69
C ILE A 126 5.23 -5.04 -12.95
N ARG A 127 5.72 -3.82 -12.98
CA ARG A 127 5.63 -2.89 -14.11
C ARG A 127 6.87 -3.02 -15.00
N ILE A 128 6.69 -3.15 -16.31
CA ILE A 128 7.78 -3.23 -17.30
C ILE A 128 7.74 -1.97 -18.17
N PRO A 129 8.77 -1.10 -18.11
CA PRO A 129 8.70 0.21 -18.74
C PRO A 129 9.17 0.23 -20.20
N LEU A 130 8.31 -0.17 -21.15
CA LEU A 130 8.65 -0.29 -22.59
C LEU A 130 9.04 1.05 -23.26
N ASN A 131 8.86 2.18 -22.57
CA ASN A 131 9.08 3.54 -23.10
C ASN A 131 10.48 4.09 -22.94
N LYS A 132 11.33 3.43 -22.16
CA LYS A 132 12.73 3.82 -22.06
C LYS A 132 13.48 3.16 -23.21
N ASN A 133 13.71 3.91 -24.29
CA ASN A 133 14.81 3.67 -25.24
C ASN A 133 16.12 3.77 -24.44
N THR A 134 16.39 2.75 -23.65
CA THR A 134 17.64 2.60 -22.94
C THR A 134 18.55 1.97 -23.98
N GLU A 135 19.45 2.77 -24.56
CA GLU A 135 20.56 2.23 -25.32
C GLU A 135 21.24 1.18 -24.46
N THR A 136 21.10 -0.06 -24.88
CA THR A 136 21.41 -1.26 -24.13
C THR A 136 22.91 -1.48 -24.14
N THR A 137 23.56 -1.30 -22.99
CA THR A 137 24.70 -2.18 -22.64
C THR A 137 24.11 -3.55 -22.32
N PHE A 138 23.89 -4.35 -23.35
CA PHE A 138 23.60 -5.76 -23.19
C PHE A 138 24.79 -6.41 -22.49
N VAL A 139 24.56 -7.11 -21.38
CA VAL A 139 25.42 -8.26 -21.07
C VAL A 139 25.04 -9.31 -22.11
N LYS A 140 25.69 -9.25 -23.28
CA LYS A 140 25.50 -10.26 -24.32
C LYS A 140 25.88 -11.63 -23.76
N GLU A 141 25.10 -12.65 -24.13
CA GLU A 141 25.62 -14.02 -24.10
C GLU A 141 26.98 -14.06 -24.81
N PRO A 142 27.97 -14.82 -24.32
CA PRO A 142 29.18 -15.06 -25.09
C PRO A 142 28.81 -15.77 -26.40
N VAL A 143 29.04 -15.08 -27.52
CA VAL A 143 28.82 -15.61 -28.87
C VAL A 143 29.76 -16.80 -29.09
N GLN A 144 29.19 -17.99 -29.23
CA GLN A 144 29.91 -19.17 -29.69
C GLN A 144 30.22 -19.02 -31.18
N ASN A 145 31.45 -18.63 -31.50
CA ASN A 145 31.99 -18.85 -32.83
C ASN A 145 32.27 -20.36 -32.99
N ASN A 146 31.48 -21.01 -33.86
CA ASN A 146 31.74 -22.35 -34.33
C ASN A 146 33.08 -22.39 -35.07
N VAL A 147 34.06 -23.10 -34.50
CA VAL A 147 35.11 -23.75 -35.28
C VAL A 147 35.03 -25.24 -34.95
N ALA A 148 34.73 -26.02 -35.97
CA ALA A 148 34.68 -27.46 -35.91
C ALA A 148 36.07 -28.03 -35.57
N ALA A 149 36.16 -28.84 -34.52
CA ALA A 149 37.23 -29.80 -34.33
C ALA A 149 36.65 -31.07 -33.67
N THR A 150 36.98 -32.20 -34.27
CA THR A 150 36.54 -33.57 -33.97
C THR A 150 36.93 -34.03 -32.55
N PRO A 151 36.08 -34.82 -31.85
CA PRO A 151 36.31 -35.17 -30.45
C PRO A 151 37.10 -36.48 -30.30
N GLN A 152 38.26 -36.41 -29.64
CA GLN A 152 38.87 -37.56 -28.98
C GLN A 152 38.52 -37.53 -27.49
N SER A 153 38.02 -38.66 -27.00
CA SER A 153 37.54 -38.89 -25.63
C SER A 153 38.58 -38.52 -24.57
N ARG A 154 38.24 -37.55 -23.71
CA ARG A 154 39.05 -37.08 -22.57
C ARG A 154 38.47 -37.51 -21.23
N CYS A 155 38.13 -38.79 -21.06
CA CYS A 155 37.61 -39.29 -19.78
C CYS A 155 38.72 -39.47 -18.74
N ARG A 156 38.70 -38.71 -17.65
CA ARG A 156 39.67 -38.79 -16.55
C ARG A 156 39.32 -39.88 -15.54
N GLU A 157 38.05 -39.93 -15.12
CA GLU A 157 37.54 -40.92 -14.16
C GLU A 157 36.04 -41.15 -14.35
N THR A 158 35.52 -42.25 -13.82
CA THR A 158 34.09 -42.58 -13.90
C THR A 158 33.42 -42.41 -12.55
N HIS A 159 32.35 -41.61 -12.49
CA HIS A 159 31.57 -41.36 -11.28
C HIS A 159 30.23 -42.08 -11.33
N LYS A 160 29.97 -42.95 -10.35
CA LYS A 160 28.67 -43.62 -10.20
C LYS A 160 27.70 -42.78 -9.38
N VAL A 161 26.60 -42.37 -10.01
CA VAL A 161 25.63 -41.43 -9.43
C VAL A 161 24.87 -42.01 -8.25
N LYS A 162 24.94 -41.33 -7.11
CA LYS A 162 24.21 -41.67 -5.88
C LYS A 162 22.83 -40.99 -5.84
N LYS A 163 22.00 -41.45 -4.88
CA LYS A 163 20.64 -40.93 -4.69
C LYS A 163 20.70 -39.42 -4.33
N ARG A 164 19.91 -38.59 -5.02
CA ARG A 164 19.79 -37.13 -4.88
C ARG A 164 20.98 -36.29 -5.38
N GLU A 165 21.94 -36.90 -6.09
CA GLU A 165 22.97 -36.11 -6.78
C GLU A 165 22.41 -35.51 -8.08
N THR A 166 22.79 -34.27 -8.34
CA THR A 166 22.51 -33.54 -9.58
C THR A 166 23.81 -33.27 -10.33
N LEU A 167 23.74 -33.01 -11.64
CA LEU A 167 24.91 -32.62 -12.45
C LEU A 167 25.67 -31.45 -11.83
N TYR A 168 24.94 -30.52 -11.20
CA TYR A 168 25.53 -29.41 -10.47
C TYR A 168 26.35 -29.88 -9.26
N SER A 169 25.78 -30.73 -8.40
CA SER A 169 26.49 -31.24 -7.22
C SER A 169 27.70 -32.14 -7.57
N ILE A 170 27.62 -32.88 -8.68
CA ILE A 170 28.71 -33.72 -9.18
C ILE A 170 29.80 -32.83 -9.79
N GLY A 171 29.41 -31.83 -10.58
CA GLY A 171 30.35 -30.85 -11.15
C GLY A 171 31.14 -30.10 -10.09
N GLN A 172 30.48 -29.65 -9.03
CA GLN A 172 31.14 -29.01 -7.88
C GLN A 172 32.15 -29.93 -7.18
N ARG A 173 31.86 -31.23 -7.07
CA ARG A 173 32.79 -32.19 -6.47
C ARG A 173 34.08 -32.35 -7.27
N TYR A 174 33.96 -32.37 -8.59
CA TYR A 174 35.07 -32.65 -9.50
C TYR A 174 35.72 -31.40 -10.09
N GLY A 175 35.25 -30.21 -9.70
CA GLY A 175 35.78 -28.94 -10.19
C GLY A 175 35.50 -28.70 -11.67
N ILE A 176 34.38 -29.22 -12.20
CA ILE A 176 33.98 -29.12 -13.61
C ILE A 176 32.52 -28.65 -13.71
N SER A 177 32.16 -27.96 -14.79
CA SER A 177 30.80 -27.47 -14.98
C SER A 177 29.83 -28.60 -15.35
N SER A 178 28.54 -28.39 -15.07
CA SER A 178 27.47 -29.28 -15.56
C SER A 178 27.48 -29.41 -17.08
N GLN A 179 27.91 -28.37 -17.80
CA GLN A 179 27.96 -28.38 -19.26
C GLN A 179 29.14 -29.20 -19.79
N GLU A 180 30.30 -29.16 -19.14
CA GLU A 180 31.43 -30.04 -19.45
C GLU A 180 31.09 -31.51 -19.14
N LEU A 181 30.35 -31.75 -18.05
CA LEU A 181 29.79 -33.07 -17.73
C LEU A 181 28.82 -33.55 -18.81
N ILE A 182 27.90 -32.70 -19.28
CA ILE A 182 26.95 -33.06 -20.35
C ILE A 182 27.67 -33.26 -21.70
N ALA A 183 28.72 -32.49 -21.96
CA ALA A 183 29.52 -32.64 -23.17
C ALA A 183 30.30 -33.96 -23.19
N ALA A 184 30.81 -34.39 -22.03
CA ALA A 184 31.48 -35.67 -21.85
C ALA A 184 30.52 -36.87 -21.79
N ASN A 185 29.23 -36.63 -21.52
CA ASN A 185 28.17 -37.64 -21.42
C ASN A 185 26.94 -37.22 -22.26
N PRO A 186 27.05 -37.23 -23.61
CA PRO A 186 26.03 -36.66 -24.50
C PRO A 186 24.63 -37.29 -24.35
N GLU A 187 24.55 -38.55 -23.93
CA GLU A 187 23.33 -39.30 -23.70
C GLU A 187 22.40 -38.65 -22.65
N LEU A 188 22.95 -37.85 -21.74
CA LEU A 188 22.18 -37.13 -20.72
C LEU A 188 21.27 -36.05 -21.31
N LYS A 189 21.57 -35.53 -22.51
CA LYS A 189 20.76 -34.50 -23.17
C LYS A 189 19.33 -34.95 -23.45
N ASN A 190 19.15 -36.26 -23.67
CA ASN A 190 17.87 -36.81 -24.07
C ASN A 190 17.09 -37.46 -22.91
N ARG A 191 17.78 -37.95 -21.87
CA ARG A 191 17.15 -38.73 -20.80
C ARG A 191 17.33 -38.18 -19.38
N GLY A 192 18.15 -37.14 -19.20
CA GLY A 192 18.52 -36.62 -17.88
C GLY A 192 19.41 -37.57 -17.08
N LEU A 193 19.68 -37.22 -15.82
CA LEU A 193 20.57 -37.97 -14.92
C LEU A 193 19.80 -38.90 -13.99
N ASN A 194 20.12 -40.19 -13.99
CA ASN A 194 19.47 -41.19 -13.13
C ASN A 194 20.42 -41.79 -12.09
N LYS A 195 19.84 -42.29 -10.99
CA LYS A 195 20.60 -42.99 -9.94
C LYS A 195 21.22 -44.26 -10.52
N GLY A 196 22.51 -44.46 -10.27
CA GLY A 196 23.26 -45.62 -10.72
C GLY A 196 23.96 -45.44 -12.06
N ASP A 197 23.73 -44.32 -12.74
CA ASP A 197 24.45 -43.97 -13.98
C ASP A 197 25.95 -43.86 -13.72
N GLU A 198 26.74 -44.30 -14.69
CA GLU A 198 28.21 -44.17 -14.68
C GLU A 198 28.60 -43.02 -15.60
N LEU A 199 29.01 -41.90 -15.00
CA LEU A 199 29.36 -40.66 -15.69
C LEU A 199 30.86 -40.57 -15.95
N CYS A 200 31.22 -40.27 -17.18
CA CYS A 200 32.55 -39.82 -17.53
C CYS A 200 32.85 -38.41 -16.97
N ILE A 201 33.87 -38.29 -16.13
CA ILE A 201 34.39 -37.02 -15.61
C ILE A 201 35.59 -36.62 -16.49
N PRO A 202 35.53 -35.52 -17.26
CA PRO A 202 36.63 -35.11 -18.13
C PRO A 202 37.81 -34.46 -17.37
N PHE A 203 38.99 -34.39 -18.01
CA PHE A 203 40.11 -33.59 -17.50
C PHE A 203 39.75 -32.10 -17.46
N ALA A 204 40.01 -31.43 -16.34
CA ALA A 204 39.86 -29.98 -16.22
C ALA A 204 40.81 -29.28 -17.21
N ALA A 205 40.29 -28.35 -18.02
CA ALA A 205 41.12 -27.58 -18.93
C ALA A 205 42.10 -26.71 -18.11
N SER A 206 43.40 -26.82 -18.40
CA SER A 206 44.45 -26.06 -17.73
C SER A 206 44.34 -24.56 -18.05
N ASN A 207 44.17 -23.76 -17.00
CA ASN A 207 44.06 -22.30 -17.04
C ASN A 207 45.40 -21.65 -17.45
N ASN A 208 45.40 -20.90 -18.56
CA ASN A 208 46.30 -19.77 -18.73
C ASN A 208 45.50 -18.52 -18.35
N GLU A 209 45.90 -17.88 -17.25
CA GLU A 209 45.36 -16.61 -16.81
C GLU A 209 45.77 -15.50 -17.77
N ASP A 210 44.79 -14.98 -18.51
CA ASP A 210 44.74 -13.57 -18.87
C ASP A 210 43.26 -13.14 -18.96
N GLN A 211 42.94 -12.08 -18.21
CA GLN A 211 41.65 -11.47 -17.92
C GLN A 211 40.47 -11.78 -18.88
N ARG A 212 39.72 -12.85 -18.60
CA ARG A 212 38.31 -13.00 -19.00
C ARG A 212 37.51 -13.57 -17.84
N GLY A 213 36.87 -12.70 -17.08
CA GLY A 213 36.02 -13.09 -15.96
C GLY A 213 34.95 -14.09 -16.39
N THR A 214 34.86 -15.21 -15.68
CA THR A 214 33.75 -16.15 -15.78
C THR A 214 32.46 -15.43 -15.38
N SER A 215 31.66 -15.01 -16.37
CA SER A 215 30.38 -14.34 -16.14
C SER A 215 29.36 -15.37 -15.62
N THR A 216 29.25 -15.51 -14.31
CA THR A 216 28.14 -16.22 -13.67
C THR A 216 26.87 -15.39 -13.83
N ILE A 217 25.75 -16.01 -14.24
CA ILE A 217 24.45 -15.34 -14.31
C ILE A 217 24.13 -14.76 -12.92
N PRO A 218 23.90 -13.44 -12.78
CA PRO A 218 23.61 -12.81 -11.49
C PRO A 218 22.33 -13.37 -10.88
N ASN A 219 22.32 -13.61 -9.57
CA ASN A 219 21.09 -13.93 -8.87
C ASN A 219 20.28 -12.66 -8.56
N ASP A 220 19.00 -12.82 -8.20
CA ASP A 220 18.11 -11.68 -7.94
C ASP A 220 18.61 -10.78 -6.80
N SER A 221 19.18 -11.37 -5.74
CA SER A 221 19.72 -10.60 -4.61
C SER A 221 20.87 -9.69 -5.04
N ASP A 222 21.77 -10.18 -5.90
CA ASP A 222 22.88 -9.39 -6.42
C ASP A 222 22.37 -8.21 -7.25
N LEU A 223 21.39 -8.45 -8.13
CA LEU A 223 20.80 -7.42 -8.99
C LEU A 223 20.07 -6.33 -8.17
N PHE A 224 19.24 -6.73 -7.19
CA PHE A 224 18.55 -5.78 -6.32
C PHE A 224 19.53 -5.00 -5.43
N ASN A 225 20.55 -5.66 -4.87
CA ASN A 225 21.55 -5.00 -4.03
C ASN A 225 22.39 -4.00 -4.83
N ALA A 226 22.76 -4.33 -6.06
CA ALA A 226 23.48 -3.43 -6.95
C ALA A 226 22.68 -2.15 -7.25
N ASN A 227 21.39 -2.27 -7.57
CA ASN A 227 20.52 -1.11 -7.79
C ASN A 227 20.33 -0.29 -6.50
N SER A 228 20.12 -0.98 -5.37
CA SER A 228 19.93 -0.41 -4.04
C SER A 228 21.14 0.42 -3.56
N ALA A 229 22.36 -0.05 -3.81
CA ALA A 229 23.59 0.64 -3.43
C ALA A 229 23.82 1.92 -4.25
N LYS A 230 23.47 1.91 -5.55
CA LYS A 230 23.61 3.08 -6.44
C LYS A 230 22.69 4.24 -6.03
N THR A 231 21.54 3.94 -5.46
CA THR A 231 20.48 4.92 -5.15
C THR A 231 20.59 5.54 -3.76
N TYR A 232 21.39 4.94 -2.86
CA TYR A 232 21.52 5.40 -1.48
C TYR A 232 22.39 6.66 -1.37
N LYS A 233 21.89 7.66 -0.63
CA LYS A 233 22.58 8.92 -0.32
C LYS A 233 22.28 9.33 1.11
N ARG A 234 23.32 9.63 1.89
CA ARG A 234 23.20 10.26 3.21
C ARG A 234 22.96 11.77 3.02
N LEU A 235 22.11 12.35 3.87
CA LEU A 235 21.79 13.78 3.83
C LEU A 235 22.47 14.47 5.02
N SER A 236 23.26 15.51 4.75
CA SER A 236 23.84 16.36 5.80
C SER A 236 22.89 17.47 6.26
N THR A 237 22.10 17.98 5.32
CA THR A 237 21.03 18.95 5.54
C THR A 237 19.82 18.49 4.75
N ILE A 238 18.68 18.39 5.41
CA ILE A 238 17.41 17.98 4.78
C ILE A 238 16.76 19.21 4.18
N LYS A 239 16.44 19.17 2.89
CA LYS A 239 15.68 20.23 2.20
C LYS A 239 14.20 19.87 2.21
N ALA A 240 13.42 20.62 2.97
CA ALA A 240 11.99 20.38 3.14
C ALA A 240 11.17 21.57 2.67
N ALA A 241 10.05 21.31 2.00
CA ALA A 241 9.05 22.33 1.71
C ALA A 241 7.73 22.03 2.41
N VAL A 242 7.05 23.07 2.91
CA VAL A 242 5.67 23.01 3.40
C VAL A 242 4.81 23.86 2.48
N ILE A 243 3.85 23.23 1.81
CA ILE A 243 2.94 23.87 0.85
C ILE A 243 1.52 23.72 1.39
N LEU A 244 0.98 24.79 1.95
CA LEU A 244 -0.33 24.81 2.60
C LEU A 244 -1.09 26.08 2.24
N PRO A 245 -2.43 26.06 2.27
CA PRO A 245 -3.22 27.25 2.00
C PRO A 245 -3.26 28.14 3.25
N PHE A 246 -2.23 28.98 3.41
CA PHE A 246 -2.17 29.95 4.51
C PHE A 246 -3.14 31.11 4.30
N MET A 247 -3.59 31.34 3.05
CA MET A 247 -4.55 32.37 2.68
C MET A 247 -4.16 33.74 3.19
N LEU A 248 -2.92 34.16 2.89
CA LEU A 248 -2.39 35.45 3.34
C LEU A 248 -3.23 36.65 2.86
N ASN A 249 -4.07 36.43 1.85
CA ASN A 249 -4.99 37.42 1.28
C ASN A 249 -6.32 37.56 2.07
N GLY A 250 -6.57 36.74 3.12
CA GLY A 250 -7.66 36.94 4.08
C GLY A 250 -8.98 36.22 3.82
N ASN A 251 -9.12 35.49 2.71
CA ASN A 251 -10.30 34.67 2.42
C ASN A 251 -10.19 33.33 3.19
N LYS A 252 -11.21 32.94 3.97
CA LYS A 252 -11.28 31.69 4.78
C LYS A 252 -10.37 31.62 6.03
N ARG A 253 -10.58 32.53 6.99
CA ARG A 253 -9.86 32.60 8.28
C ARG A 253 -9.77 31.28 9.07
N ASN A 254 -10.82 30.47 9.11
CA ASN A 254 -10.82 29.22 9.89
C ASN A 254 -9.91 28.14 9.29
N GLU A 255 -9.84 28.03 7.97
CA GLU A 255 -8.95 27.09 7.31
C GLU A 255 -7.49 27.52 7.46
N SER A 256 -7.23 28.80 7.19
CA SER A 256 -5.94 29.45 7.44
C SER A 256 -5.45 29.19 8.87
N ALA A 257 -6.30 29.39 9.89
CA ALA A 257 -5.95 29.15 11.29
C ALA A 257 -5.52 27.70 11.56
N ARG A 258 -6.20 26.70 10.97
CA ARG A 258 -5.82 25.27 11.09
C ARG A 258 -4.48 24.98 10.42
N MET A 259 -4.21 25.58 9.26
CA MET A 259 -2.95 25.39 8.53
C MET A 259 -1.77 26.07 9.24
N VAL A 260 -2.00 27.26 9.81
CA VAL A 260 -1.03 27.93 10.69
C VAL A 260 -0.73 27.06 11.90
N GLU A 261 -1.75 26.52 12.58
CA GLU A 261 -1.55 25.63 13.73
C GLU A 261 -0.77 24.35 13.37
N TYR A 262 -1.05 23.74 12.21
CA TYR A 262 -0.24 22.63 11.70
C TYR A 262 1.23 23.02 11.50
N TYR A 263 1.47 24.17 10.86
CA TYR A 263 2.82 24.66 10.61
C TYR A 263 3.58 25.01 11.90
N GLU A 264 2.90 25.58 12.90
CA GLU A 264 3.44 25.83 14.24
C GLU A 264 3.89 24.53 14.91
N GLY A 265 3.06 23.48 14.85
CA GLY A 265 3.45 22.15 15.28
C GLY A 265 4.67 21.58 14.55
N PHE A 266 4.70 21.75 13.22
CA PHE A 266 5.82 21.32 12.38
C PHE A 266 7.13 22.02 12.77
N LEU A 267 7.10 23.33 13.03
CA LEU A 267 8.27 24.09 13.48
C LEU A 267 8.81 23.60 14.82
N MET A 268 7.93 23.20 15.75
CA MET A 268 8.36 22.59 17.01
C MET A 268 9.05 21.23 16.81
N ALA A 269 8.69 20.47 15.77
CA ALA A 269 9.40 19.25 15.40
C ALA A 269 10.79 19.55 14.82
N VAL A 270 10.89 20.55 13.94
CA VAL A 270 12.17 21.04 13.41
C VAL A 270 13.10 21.49 14.55
N ASP A 271 12.58 22.26 15.50
CA ASP A 271 13.36 22.70 16.69
C ASP A 271 13.83 21.51 17.53
N SER A 272 12.95 20.53 17.76
CA SER A 272 13.30 19.32 18.51
C SER A 272 14.44 18.54 17.85
N LEU A 273 14.43 18.41 16.52
CA LEU A 273 15.46 17.73 15.76
C LEU A 273 16.76 18.55 15.67
N LYS A 274 16.66 19.87 15.53
CA LYS A 274 17.83 20.77 15.54
C LYS A 274 18.66 20.62 16.81
N ARG A 275 18.01 20.46 17.97
CA ARG A 275 18.68 20.21 19.26
C ARG A 275 19.43 18.87 19.33
N THR A 276 19.15 17.95 18.41
CA THR A 276 19.86 16.67 18.26
C THR A 276 20.94 16.70 17.17
N GLY A 277 21.22 17.87 16.58
CA GLY A 277 22.24 18.05 15.55
C GLY A 277 21.73 17.88 14.11
N VAL A 278 20.41 17.75 13.91
CA VAL A 278 19.82 17.65 12.56
C VAL A 278 19.71 19.04 11.93
N SER A 279 20.21 19.17 10.70
CA SER A 279 20.09 20.40 9.91
C SER A 279 18.95 20.30 8.91
N VAL A 280 18.06 21.30 8.88
CA VAL A 280 16.90 21.36 7.98
C VAL A 280 16.87 22.74 7.30
N ASP A 281 16.88 22.75 5.96
CA ASP A 281 16.56 23.91 5.14
C ASP A 281 15.05 23.88 4.85
N LEU A 282 14.26 24.70 5.54
CA LEU A 282 12.80 24.72 5.43
C LEU A 282 12.32 25.87 4.54
N TYR A 283 11.54 25.52 3.51
CA TYR A 283 10.87 26.45 2.61
C TYR A 283 9.35 26.36 2.83
N THR A 284 8.67 27.50 2.86
CA THR A 284 7.22 27.54 3.14
C THR A 284 6.52 28.36 2.06
N TYR A 285 5.47 27.80 1.49
CA TYR A 285 4.72 28.42 0.39
C TYR A 285 3.22 28.42 0.70
N ASP A 286 2.55 29.53 0.39
CA ASP A 286 1.09 29.64 0.41
C ASP A 286 0.53 29.09 -0.90
N SER A 287 -0.20 27.98 -0.84
CA SER A 287 -0.79 27.34 -2.01
C SER A 287 -2.00 28.09 -2.56
N GLY A 288 -2.61 29.00 -1.79
CA GLY A 288 -3.88 29.61 -2.14
C GLY A 288 -5.03 28.62 -2.25
N ASP A 289 -6.12 29.04 -2.90
CA ASP A 289 -7.37 28.27 -3.06
C ASP A 289 -7.49 27.51 -4.39
N GLU A 290 -6.77 27.94 -5.45
CA GLU A 290 -7.03 27.48 -6.82
C GLU A 290 -5.89 26.59 -7.34
N THR A 291 -6.14 25.76 -8.35
CA THR A 291 -5.05 25.00 -9.01
C THR A 291 -4.00 25.93 -9.63
N SER A 292 -4.43 27.10 -10.14
CA SER A 292 -3.58 28.09 -10.78
C SER A 292 -2.50 28.65 -9.83
N SER A 293 -2.83 28.79 -8.53
CA SER A 293 -1.93 29.42 -7.56
C SER A 293 -0.70 28.57 -7.27
N ILE A 294 -0.78 27.24 -7.41
CA ILE A 294 0.38 26.37 -7.13
C ILE A 294 1.40 26.34 -8.26
N GLN A 295 1.03 26.69 -9.50
CA GLN A 295 1.95 26.59 -10.65
C GLN A 295 3.19 27.48 -10.45
N SER A 296 2.98 28.69 -9.91
CA SER A 296 4.05 29.62 -9.57
C SER A 296 5.04 29.06 -8.52
N ILE A 297 4.59 28.12 -7.69
CA ILE A 297 5.41 27.41 -6.71
C ILE A 297 6.19 26.29 -7.41
N LEU A 298 5.52 25.51 -8.28
CA LEU A 298 6.12 24.39 -9.01
C LEU A 298 7.23 24.83 -9.99
N ASP A 299 7.16 26.05 -10.51
CA ASP A 299 8.17 26.60 -11.42
C ASP A 299 9.49 26.98 -10.72
N LYS A 300 9.49 27.05 -9.38
CA LYS A 300 10.66 27.42 -8.58
C LYS A 300 11.78 26.40 -8.68
N SER A 301 12.97 26.87 -9.02
CA SER A 301 14.13 26.00 -9.24
C SER A 301 14.59 25.26 -7.98
N GLU A 302 14.42 25.88 -6.82
CA GLU A 302 14.76 25.31 -5.52
C GLU A 302 13.85 24.13 -5.16
N LEU A 303 12.57 24.14 -5.58
CA LEU A 303 11.62 23.08 -5.26
C LEU A 303 12.04 21.73 -5.87
N LYS A 304 12.72 21.75 -7.02
CA LYS A 304 13.25 20.55 -7.70
C LYS A 304 14.36 19.84 -6.92
N LYS A 305 14.88 20.47 -5.87
CA LYS A 305 15.98 19.97 -5.03
C LYS A 305 15.52 19.56 -3.63
N MET A 306 14.21 19.56 -3.35
CA MET A 306 13.69 19.14 -2.06
C MET A 306 13.83 17.64 -1.87
N ASP A 307 14.12 17.21 -0.65
CA ASP A 307 14.08 15.80 -0.25
C ASP A 307 12.64 15.36 0.06
N VAL A 308 11.83 16.32 0.55
CA VAL A 308 10.44 16.11 0.97
C VAL A 308 9.61 17.38 0.85
N ILE A 309 8.34 17.22 0.46
CA ILE A 309 7.30 18.24 0.43
C ILE A 309 6.14 17.76 1.34
N PHE A 310 5.66 18.63 2.22
CA PHE A 310 4.49 18.38 3.07
C PHE A 310 3.30 19.22 2.59
N GLY A 311 2.14 18.57 2.44
CA GLY A 311 0.94 19.14 1.84
C GLY A 311 0.50 18.34 0.60
N PRO A 312 -0.51 18.81 -0.15
CA PRO A 312 -1.37 19.98 0.12
C PRO A 312 -2.58 19.62 1.01
N LEU A 313 -3.42 20.60 1.32
CA LEU A 313 -4.73 20.41 1.95
C LEU A 313 -5.83 20.09 0.92
N HIS A 314 -5.89 20.85 -0.16
CA HIS A 314 -6.97 20.76 -1.15
C HIS A 314 -6.71 19.65 -2.17
N ALA A 315 -7.78 18.99 -2.60
CA ALA A 315 -7.69 17.85 -3.51
C ALA A 315 -7.17 18.27 -4.90
N GLU A 316 -7.59 19.44 -5.40
CA GLU A 316 -7.17 19.95 -6.71
C GLU A 316 -5.66 20.26 -6.83
N HIS A 317 -4.94 20.35 -5.71
CA HIS A 317 -3.49 20.56 -5.70
C HIS A 317 -2.70 19.25 -5.70
N ILE A 318 -3.34 18.11 -5.41
CA ILE A 318 -2.65 16.83 -5.21
C ILE A 318 -2.04 16.34 -6.52
N ASP A 319 -2.85 16.18 -7.57
CA ASP A 319 -2.39 15.66 -8.87
C ASP A 319 -1.18 16.43 -9.44
N PRO A 320 -1.19 17.77 -9.56
CA PRO A 320 -0.03 18.51 -10.06
C PRO A 320 1.20 18.42 -9.14
N LEU A 321 1.03 18.41 -7.81
CA LEU A 321 2.14 18.20 -6.87
C LEU A 321 2.70 16.77 -6.95
N ALA A 322 1.83 15.77 -7.08
CA ALA A 322 2.21 14.37 -7.21
C ALA A 322 2.97 14.14 -8.51
N ALA A 323 2.51 14.70 -9.63
CA ALA A 323 3.21 14.67 -10.91
C ALA A 323 4.60 15.35 -10.82
N PHE A 324 4.69 16.50 -10.16
CA PHE A 324 5.96 17.18 -9.91
C PHE A 324 6.90 16.35 -9.04
N ALA A 325 6.39 15.80 -7.94
CA ALA A 325 7.13 14.95 -7.01
C ALA A 325 7.68 13.69 -7.71
N LYS A 326 6.86 13.04 -8.53
CA LYS A 326 7.24 11.87 -9.34
C LYS A 326 8.36 12.19 -10.32
N LYS A 327 8.24 13.31 -11.03
CA LYS A 327 9.22 13.77 -12.02
C LYS A 327 10.58 14.09 -11.39
N ASN A 328 10.58 14.68 -10.20
CA ASN A 328 11.79 15.13 -9.52
C ASN A 328 12.28 14.16 -8.42
N GLN A 329 11.62 13.01 -8.24
CA GLN A 329 11.96 12.01 -7.22
C GLN A 329 11.94 12.57 -5.78
N ILE A 330 10.89 13.33 -5.46
CA ILE A 330 10.73 14.03 -4.18
C ILE A 330 9.60 13.38 -3.39
N ARG A 331 9.80 13.10 -2.10
CA ARG A 331 8.73 12.57 -1.26
C ARG A 331 7.62 13.61 -1.08
N LEU A 332 6.38 13.28 -1.43
CA LEU A 332 5.21 14.11 -1.18
C LEU A 332 4.40 13.49 -0.04
N VAL A 333 4.34 14.18 1.10
CA VAL A 333 3.60 13.76 2.29
C VAL A 333 2.27 14.49 2.32
N ILE A 334 1.17 13.77 2.12
CA ILE A 334 -0.20 14.28 2.06
C ILE A 334 -0.88 14.06 3.44
N PRO A 335 -1.00 15.10 4.28
CA PRO A 335 -1.38 14.91 5.69
C PRO A 335 -2.88 14.79 5.96
N PHE A 336 -3.74 15.29 5.06
CA PHE A 336 -5.10 15.66 5.43
C PHE A 336 -6.22 14.83 4.78
N THR A 337 -6.14 14.52 3.49
CA THR A 337 -7.18 13.72 2.82
C THR A 337 -6.91 12.23 2.98
N SER A 338 -7.94 11.39 2.89
CA SER A 338 -7.81 9.93 2.66
C SER A 338 -8.31 9.50 1.28
N LYS A 339 -8.80 10.47 0.49
CA LYS A 339 -9.39 10.30 -0.83
C LYS A 339 -8.38 10.78 -1.86
N ASP A 340 -7.37 9.96 -2.09
CA ASP A 340 -6.36 10.15 -3.12
C ASP A 340 -6.09 8.83 -3.85
N ASN A 341 -5.88 8.93 -5.15
CA ASN A 341 -5.51 7.79 -5.98
C ASN A 341 -4.03 7.82 -6.39
N GLU A 342 -3.35 8.96 -6.27
CA GLU A 342 -1.95 9.11 -6.66
C GLU A 342 -1.05 8.15 -5.90
N VAL A 343 -1.37 7.86 -4.63
CA VAL A 343 -0.67 6.85 -3.84
C VAL A 343 -0.62 5.47 -4.52
N PHE A 344 -1.59 5.10 -5.37
CA PHE A 344 -1.57 3.80 -6.06
C PHE A 344 -0.63 3.72 -7.27
N GLN A 345 -0.18 4.86 -7.79
CA GLN A 345 0.60 4.94 -9.04
C GLN A 345 1.90 5.75 -8.92
N ASN A 346 2.13 6.39 -7.78
CA ASN A 346 3.26 7.28 -7.55
C ASN A 346 4.10 6.81 -6.36
N PRO A 347 5.34 6.33 -6.59
CA PRO A 347 6.15 5.72 -5.54
C PRO A 347 6.66 6.70 -4.49
N TRP A 348 6.50 7.99 -4.74
CA TRP A 348 6.97 9.08 -3.91
C TRP A 348 5.88 9.69 -3.02
N VAL A 349 4.64 9.23 -3.13
CA VAL A 349 3.52 9.72 -2.31
C VAL A 349 3.45 8.96 -0.99
N TYR A 350 3.26 9.71 0.10
CA TYR A 350 2.96 9.21 1.43
C TYR A 350 1.61 9.76 1.87
N GLN A 351 0.63 8.87 2.03
CA GLN A 351 -0.70 9.21 2.51
C GLN A 351 -0.77 9.01 4.03
N ILE A 352 -0.93 10.11 4.79
CA ILE A 352 -1.02 10.04 6.27
C ILE A 352 -2.36 9.48 6.73
N ASN A 353 -3.46 9.95 6.14
CA ASN A 353 -4.79 9.45 6.47
C ASN A 353 -5.10 8.21 5.64
N THR A 354 -5.26 7.09 6.33
CA THR A 354 -5.49 5.77 5.73
C THR A 354 -6.72 5.79 4.82
N PRO A 355 -6.60 5.38 3.54
CA PRO A 355 -7.77 5.20 2.69
C PRO A 355 -8.74 4.18 3.31
N GLN A 356 -10.03 4.44 3.14
CA GLN A 356 -11.09 3.75 3.90
C GLN A 356 -11.03 2.21 3.78
N SER A 357 -10.69 1.68 2.59
CA SER A 357 -10.59 0.23 2.37
C SER A 357 -9.50 -0.43 3.23
N TYR A 358 -8.38 0.25 3.42
CA TYR A 358 -7.30 -0.22 4.29
C TYR A 358 -7.68 -0.04 5.76
N LEU A 359 -8.23 1.12 6.13
CA LEU A 359 -8.65 1.42 7.51
C LEU A 359 -9.60 0.34 8.04
N TYR A 360 -10.66 0.04 7.31
CA TYR A 360 -11.64 -0.95 7.73
C TYR A 360 -11.05 -2.35 7.82
N SER A 361 -10.18 -2.72 6.88
CA SER A 361 -9.50 -4.01 6.94
C SER A 361 -8.63 -4.16 8.20
N GLU A 362 -7.92 -3.11 8.62
CA GLU A 362 -7.14 -3.12 9.86
C GLU A 362 -8.04 -3.17 11.10
N VAL A 363 -9.12 -2.37 11.12
CA VAL A 363 -10.10 -2.39 12.22
C VAL A 363 -10.69 -3.79 12.42
N TYR A 364 -11.08 -4.49 11.35
CA TYR A 364 -11.68 -5.81 11.50
C TYR A 364 -10.69 -6.85 12.02
N GLU A 365 -9.43 -6.79 11.58
CA GLU A 365 -8.40 -7.69 12.09
C GLU A 365 -8.12 -7.44 13.57
N HIS A 366 -7.92 -6.18 13.95
CA HIS A 366 -7.67 -5.80 15.34
C HIS A 366 -8.87 -6.14 16.22
N PHE A 367 -10.10 -5.96 15.72
CA PHE A 367 -11.32 -6.40 16.40
C PHE A 367 -11.30 -7.91 16.68
N ASN A 368 -11.02 -8.72 15.66
CA ASN A 368 -10.97 -10.18 15.81
C ASN A 368 -9.84 -10.64 16.73
N ARG A 369 -8.70 -9.93 16.74
CA ARG A 369 -7.57 -10.19 17.65
C ARG A 369 -7.94 -9.84 19.10
N GLN A 370 -8.63 -8.73 19.29
CA GLN A 370 -9.05 -8.25 20.61
C GLN A 370 -10.21 -9.06 21.19
N PHE A 371 -11.12 -9.55 20.35
CA PHE A 371 -12.35 -10.23 20.77
C PHE A 371 -12.52 -11.61 20.11
N PRO A 372 -11.64 -12.59 20.41
CA PRO A 372 -11.65 -13.90 19.75
C PRO A 372 -12.90 -14.75 20.06
N ASN A 373 -13.58 -14.50 21.18
CA ASN A 373 -14.81 -15.20 21.59
C ASN A 373 -16.03 -14.24 21.68
N ALA A 374 -16.15 -13.34 20.71
CA ALA A 374 -17.23 -12.36 20.67
C ALA A 374 -18.60 -12.97 20.34
N ASN A 375 -19.63 -12.39 20.93
CA ASN A 375 -21.00 -12.37 20.45
C ASN A 375 -21.30 -10.93 20.01
N VAL A 376 -21.44 -10.68 18.71
CA VAL A 376 -21.62 -9.32 18.17
C VAL A 376 -23.11 -9.04 17.96
N ILE A 377 -23.59 -7.94 18.53
CA ILE A 377 -24.97 -7.46 18.36
C ILE A 377 -24.94 -6.12 17.63
N ILE A 378 -25.35 -6.11 16.36
CA ILE A 378 -25.46 -4.89 15.57
C ILE A 378 -26.80 -4.21 15.85
N LEU A 379 -26.76 -2.94 16.21
CA LEU A 379 -27.94 -2.12 16.48
C LEU A 379 -28.23 -1.21 15.28
N ASP A 380 -29.25 -1.55 14.50
CA ASP A 380 -29.62 -0.82 13.31
C ASP A 380 -30.40 0.45 13.65
N ALA A 381 -29.69 1.58 13.62
CA ALA A 381 -30.22 2.92 13.83
C ALA A 381 -30.81 3.54 12.55
N SER A 382 -30.81 2.81 11.43
CA SER A 382 -31.24 3.31 10.12
C SER A 382 -32.38 2.48 9.55
N ASN A 383 -33.33 3.11 8.84
CA ASN A 383 -34.26 2.40 7.96
C ASN A 383 -33.56 1.95 6.65
N GLY A 384 -32.32 1.46 6.71
CA GLY A 384 -31.57 0.93 5.55
C GLY A 384 -30.52 1.85 4.90
N ASN A 385 -30.42 3.13 5.27
CA ASN A 385 -29.40 4.08 4.74
C ASN A 385 -28.44 4.56 5.84
N GLY A 386 -27.77 3.63 6.51
CA GLY A 386 -26.87 3.93 7.63
C GLY A 386 -25.61 4.68 7.19
N GLU A 387 -25.25 5.72 7.94
CA GLU A 387 -23.99 6.48 7.84
C GLU A 387 -22.74 5.58 7.73
N LYS A 388 -22.77 4.41 8.36
CA LYS A 388 -21.66 3.43 8.41
C LYS A 388 -21.96 2.17 7.59
N ALA A 389 -22.83 2.23 6.58
CA ALA A 389 -23.28 1.07 5.82
C ALA A 389 -22.11 0.24 5.22
N GLU A 390 -21.09 0.91 4.67
CA GLU A 390 -19.94 0.21 4.08
C GLU A 390 -19.10 -0.53 5.13
N PHE A 391 -18.84 0.12 6.28
CA PHE A 391 -18.17 -0.52 7.41
C PHE A 391 -18.97 -1.72 7.91
N ILE A 392 -20.27 -1.55 8.17
CA ILE A 392 -21.12 -2.61 8.68
C ILE A 392 -21.22 -3.78 7.69
N LYS A 393 -21.29 -3.51 6.38
CA LYS A 393 -21.28 -4.54 5.35
C LYS A 393 -19.99 -5.36 5.40
N GLY A 394 -18.83 -4.71 5.38
CA GLY A 394 -17.53 -5.40 5.44
C GLY A 394 -17.32 -6.15 6.76
N PHE A 395 -17.73 -5.54 7.87
CA PHE A 395 -17.63 -6.14 9.20
C PHE A 395 -18.46 -7.41 9.33
N LYS A 396 -19.73 -7.40 8.89
CA LYS A 396 -20.59 -8.60 8.86
C LYS A 396 -19.97 -9.74 8.04
N GLN A 397 -19.35 -9.40 6.90
CA GLN A 397 -18.68 -10.39 6.04
C GLN A 397 -17.48 -11.03 6.75
N GLU A 398 -16.67 -10.22 7.42
CA GLU A 398 -15.48 -10.69 8.13
C GLU A 398 -15.84 -11.54 9.36
N LEU A 399 -16.85 -11.12 10.14
CA LEU A 399 -17.39 -11.91 11.25
C LEU A 399 -17.92 -13.27 10.79
N LYS A 400 -18.69 -13.31 9.69
CA LYS A 400 -19.19 -14.56 9.10
C LYS A 400 -18.04 -15.47 8.66
N ARG A 401 -16.98 -14.91 8.07
CA ARG A 401 -15.79 -15.66 7.64
C ARG A 401 -15.06 -16.30 8.82
N LYS A 402 -15.02 -15.62 9.97
CA LYS A 402 -14.41 -16.12 11.21
C LYS A 402 -15.32 -17.04 12.02
N GLY A 403 -16.60 -17.17 11.66
CA GLY A 403 -17.58 -17.94 12.43
C GLY A 403 -18.03 -17.25 13.72
N THR A 404 -17.85 -15.94 13.83
CA THR A 404 -18.27 -15.16 15.01
C THR A 404 -19.80 -15.09 15.08
N THR A 405 -20.36 -15.27 16.28
CA THR A 405 -21.82 -15.15 16.49
C THR A 405 -22.27 -13.70 16.22
N LEU A 406 -23.31 -13.54 15.40
CA LEU A 406 -23.80 -12.24 14.95
C LEU A 406 -25.32 -12.16 15.07
N HIS A 407 -25.81 -11.12 15.76
CA HIS A 407 -27.20 -10.71 15.83
C HIS A 407 -27.37 -9.32 15.23
N VAL A 408 -28.52 -9.06 14.61
CA VAL A 408 -28.89 -7.72 14.13
C VAL A 408 -30.24 -7.38 14.72
N LEU A 409 -30.30 -6.31 15.51
CA LEU A 409 -31.52 -5.80 16.14
C LEU A 409 -31.76 -4.36 15.67
N LYS A 410 -33.00 -3.88 15.76
CA LYS A 410 -33.27 -2.44 15.58
C LYS A 410 -32.70 -1.67 16.77
N ALA A 411 -32.29 -0.43 16.55
CA ALA A 411 -31.89 0.48 17.63
C ALA A 411 -33.04 0.78 18.61
N SER A 412 -34.28 0.49 18.23
CA SER A 412 -35.47 0.59 19.08
C SER A 412 -35.83 -0.71 19.80
N ALA A 413 -34.93 -1.70 19.83
CA ALA A 413 -35.20 -3.00 20.45
C ALA A 413 -35.55 -2.86 21.94
N SER A 414 -36.45 -3.73 22.43
CA SER A 414 -36.85 -3.77 23.83
C SER A 414 -35.76 -4.37 24.72
N GLN A 415 -35.88 -4.22 26.04
CA GLN A 415 -34.94 -4.84 26.99
C GLN A 415 -34.95 -6.37 26.88
N GLU A 416 -36.10 -6.97 26.61
CA GLU A 416 -36.27 -8.42 26.42
C GLU A 416 -35.54 -8.90 25.15
N GLU A 417 -35.69 -8.17 24.04
CA GLU A 417 -34.99 -8.47 22.78
C GLU A 417 -33.47 -8.35 22.94
N LEU A 418 -33.01 -7.28 23.60
CA LEU A 418 -31.59 -7.07 23.89
C LEU A 418 -31.03 -8.19 24.78
N LYS A 419 -31.75 -8.57 25.84
CA LYS A 419 -31.35 -9.65 26.75
C LYS A 419 -31.32 -11.01 26.07
N ALA A 420 -32.28 -11.29 25.17
CA ALA A 420 -32.33 -12.55 24.42
C ALA A 420 -31.14 -12.73 23.45
N ALA A 421 -30.55 -11.63 22.97
CA ALA A 421 -29.38 -11.64 22.12
C ALA A 421 -28.06 -11.89 22.87
N LEU A 422 -28.05 -11.78 24.21
CA LEU A 422 -26.85 -12.02 25.01
C LEU A 422 -26.48 -13.51 25.06
N ARG A 423 -25.19 -13.77 25.28
CA ARG A 423 -24.61 -15.11 25.42
C ARG A 423 -23.69 -15.14 26.64
N LEU A 424 -24.03 -16.01 27.59
CA LEU A 424 -23.22 -16.27 28.78
C LEU A 424 -21.87 -16.87 28.38
N GLY A 425 -20.79 -16.46 29.06
CA GLY A 425 -19.43 -16.92 28.76
C GLY A 425 -18.81 -16.35 27.49
N LYS A 426 -19.51 -15.44 26.79
CA LYS A 426 -18.98 -14.68 25.65
C LYS A 426 -18.89 -13.19 25.97
N THR A 427 -18.03 -12.48 25.24
CA THR A 427 -17.99 -11.02 25.24
C THR A 427 -19.11 -10.51 24.34
N ASN A 428 -20.14 -9.88 24.89
CA ASN A 428 -21.28 -9.35 24.14
C ASN A 428 -20.97 -7.93 23.68
N ILE A 429 -20.75 -7.74 22.38
CA ILE A 429 -20.27 -6.47 21.83
C ILE A 429 -21.37 -5.83 21.00
N PHE A 430 -21.87 -4.70 21.48
CA PHE A 430 -22.85 -3.89 20.77
C PHE A 430 -22.15 -2.96 19.78
N VAL A 431 -22.65 -2.92 18.54
CA VAL A 431 -22.11 -2.08 17.46
C VAL A 431 -23.26 -1.34 16.76
N PRO A 432 -23.43 -0.03 16.97
CA PRO A 432 -24.48 0.73 16.29
C PRO A 432 -24.15 0.97 14.82
N THR A 433 -25.16 1.08 13.95
CA THR A 433 -24.95 1.38 12.51
C THR A 433 -24.74 2.87 12.20
N SER A 434 -24.77 3.74 13.22
CA SER A 434 -24.40 5.15 13.13
C SER A 434 -23.52 5.52 14.33
N GLY A 435 -22.56 6.41 14.08
CA GLY A 435 -21.74 7.04 15.12
C GLY A 435 -22.20 8.45 15.45
N SER A 436 -23.45 8.81 15.14
CA SER A 436 -24.00 10.12 15.49
C SER A 436 -24.30 10.24 16.99
N ASN A 437 -24.13 11.45 17.53
CA ASN A 437 -24.46 11.76 18.92
C ASN A 437 -25.94 11.45 19.25
N LEU A 438 -26.85 11.75 18.32
CA LEU A 438 -28.28 11.45 18.46
C LEU A 438 -28.55 9.95 18.63
N THR A 439 -27.80 9.09 17.94
CA THR A 439 -27.92 7.63 18.09
C THR A 439 -27.47 7.19 19.47
N LEU A 440 -26.35 7.71 19.97
CA LEU A 440 -25.87 7.38 21.32
C LEU A 440 -26.83 7.82 22.41
N ILE A 441 -27.39 9.03 22.32
CA ILE A 441 -28.37 9.53 23.29
C ILE A 441 -29.56 8.57 23.45
N LYS A 442 -29.98 7.91 22.36
CA LYS A 442 -31.07 6.93 22.38
C LYS A 442 -30.62 5.56 22.93
N LEU A 443 -29.44 5.09 22.55
CA LEU A 443 -28.98 3.74 22.85
C LEU A 443 -28.41 3.59 24.26
N LEU A 444 -27.63 4.57 24.74
CA LEU A 444 -26.88 4.45 25.99
C LEU A 444 -27.79 4.18 27.20
N PRO A 445 -28.94 4.86 27.40
CA PRO A 445 -29.82 4.54 28.53
C PRO A 445 -30.31 3.09 28.54
N GLN A 446 -30.65 2.54 27.37
CA GLN A 446 -31.11 1.16 27.24
C GLN A 446 -29.98 0.16 27.51
N LEU A 447 -28.77 0.42 27.02
CA LEU A 447 -27.63 -0.45 27.24
C LEU A 447 -27.16 -0.43 28.70
N LYS A 448 -27.19 0.73 29.36
CA LYS A 448 -26.88 0.84 30.80
C LYS A 448 -27.88 0.05 31.64
N LEU A 449 -29.17 0.14 31.32
CA LEU A 449 -30.19 -0.65 31.99
C LEU A 449 -29.95 -2.16 31.79
N LEU A 450 -29.55 -2.57 30.59
CA LEU A 450 -29.21 -3.96 30.28
C LEU A 450 -28.03 -4.47 31.12
N VAL A 451 -26.97 -3.66 31.28
CA VAL A 451 -25.81 -3.97 32.15
C VAL A 451 -26.25 -4.19 33.59
N ARG A 452 -27.10 -3.29 34.12
CA ARG A 452 -27.59 -3.39 35.51
C ARG A 452 -28.47 -4.61 35.73
N ASN A 453 -29.26 -4.99 34.73
CA ASN A 453 -30.20 -6.12 34.79
C ASN A 453 -29.59 -7.47 34.40
N SER A 454 -28.31 -7.50 34.01
CA SER A 454 -27.59 -8.70 33.58
C SER A 454 -26.14 -8.69 34.09
N PRO A 455 -25.91 -8.60 35.42
CA PRO A 455 -24.57 -8.43 36.01
C PRO A 455 -23.59 -9.58 35.69
N GLU A 456 -24.11 -10.76 35.36
CA GLU A 456 -23.34 -11.94 34.95
C GLU A 456 -22.80 -11.85 33.51
N MET A 457 -23.29 -10.91 32.71
CA MET A 457 -22.95 -10.78 31.29
C MET A 457 -21.82 -9.78 31.09
N VAL A 458 -20.82 -10.15 30.30
CA VAL A 458 -19.80 -9.21 29.82
C VAL A 458 -20.36 -8.45 28.63
N ILE A 459 -20.66 -7.16 28.82
CA ILE A 459 -21.26 -6.27 27.81
C ILE A 459 -20.27 -5.16 27.50
N ASN A 460 -20.00 -4.96 26.22
CA ASN A 460 -19.13 -3.93 25.68
C ASN A 460 -19.84 -3.14 24.59
N LEU A 461 -19.47 -1.87 24.43
CA LEU A 461 -19.86 -1.05 23.28
C LEU A 461 -18.64 -0.84 22.37
N PHE A 462 -18.80 -0.99 21.06
CA PHE A 462 -17.75 -0.72 20.08
C PHE A 462 -18.27 0.23 18.99
N GLY A 463 -17.51 1.28 18.66
CA GLY A 463 -17.91 2.27 17.66
C GLY A 463 -16.78 3.06 17.03
N TYR A 464 -17.00 4.37 16.84
CA TYR A 464 -16.43 5.13 15.74
C TYR A 464 -15.58 6.33 16.19
N PRO A 465 -14.62 6.80 15.35
CA PRO A 465 -13.70 7.87 15.72
C PRO A 465 -14.36 9.17 16.17
N GLU A 466 -15.52 9.54 15.60
CA GLU A 466 -16.23 10.78 15.93
C GLU A 466 -16.69 10.84 17.40
N TRP A 467 -16.71 9.71 18.12
CA TRP A 467 -17.05 9.64 19.55
C TRP A 467 -16.09 10.47 20.42
N GLN A 468 -14.88 10.72 19.92
CA GLN A 468 -13.91 11.64 20.53
C GLN A 468 -14.48 13.06 20.72
N THR A 469 -15.34 13.52 19.80
CA THR A 469 -15.82 14.91 19.78
C THR A 469 -16.84 15.24 20.87
N TYR A 470 -17.53 14.22 21.38
CA TYR A 470 -18.57 14.35 22.41
C TYR A 470 -18.36 13.37 23.57
N THR A 471 -17.14 12.84 23.74
CA THR A 471 -16.77 11.95 24.85
C THR A 471 -17.14 12.55 26.21
N LYS A 472 -16.99 13.87 26.37
CA LYS A 472 -17.33 14.59 27.60
C LYS A 472 -18.78 14.39 28.02
N ASP A 473 -19.70 14.33 27.06
CA ASP A 473 -21.14 14.24 27.33
C ASP A 473 -21.60 12.82 27.68
N HIS A 474 -20.79 11.81 27.34
CA HIS A 474 -21.12 10.39 27.49
C HIS A 474 -20.16 9.60 28.37
N LEU A 475 -19.23 10.28 29.05
CA LEU A 475 -18.08 9.67 29.73
C LEU A 475 -18.49 8.57 30.72
N ASP A 476 -19.47 8.85 31.59
CA ASP A 476 -19.99 7.88 32.56
C ASP A 476 -20.57 6.64 31.88
N SER A 477 -21.30 6.85 30.79
CA SER A 477 -21.88 5.76 30.01
C SER A 477 -20.80 4.94 29.30
N PHE A 478 -19.73 5.59 28.83
CA PHE A 478 -18.62 4.91 28.18
C PHE A 478 -17.85 4.00 29.14
N PHE A 479 -17.61 4.45 30.37
CA PHE A 479 -17.01 3.62 31.41
C PHE A 479 -17.93 2.47 31.87
N GLU A 480 -19.23 2.73 32.11
CA GLU A 480 -20.19 1.70 32.53
C GLU A 480 -20.33 0.56 31.49
N LEU A 481 -20.17 0.89 30.19
CA LEU A 481 -20.28 -0.04 29.07
C LEU A 481 -18.94 -0.60 28.58
N ASP A 482 -17.82 -0.34 29.27
CA ASP A 482 -16.47 -0.76 28.83
C ASP A 482 -16.25 -0.50 27.33
N THR A 483 -16.36 0.77 26.94
CA THR A 483 -16.55 1.21 25.56
C THR A 483 -15.24 1.29 24.79
N TYR A 484 -15.30 0.90 23.52
CA TYR A 484 -14.23 0.98 22.54
C TYR A 484 -14.65 1.86 21.36
N PHE A 485 -13.71 2.62 20.81
CA PHE A 485 -13.81 3.09 19.44
C PHE A 485 -12.45 2.99 18.74
N TYR A 486 -12.47 2.80 17.42
CA TYR A 486 -11.24 2.84 16.63
C TYR A 486 -10.91 4.27 16.19
N SER A 487 -9.63 4.56 15.96
CA SER A 487 -9.19 5.83 15.36
C SER A 487 -7.80 5.70 14.72
N SER A 488 -7.52 6.49 13.69
CA SER A 488 -6.16 6.65 13.11
C SER A 488 -5.30 7.66 13.87
N PHE A 489 -5.91 8.44 14.76
CA PHE A 489 -5.25 9.42 15.61
C PHE A 489 -5.90 9.46 16.99
N TYR A 490 -5.11 9.55 18.05
CA TYR A 490 -5.64 9.73 19.39
C TYR A 490 -4.59 10.28 20.34
N THR A 491 -4.97 11.29 21.12
CA THR A 491 -4.15 11.85 22.20
C THR A 491 -4.94 11.91 23.49
N ASN A 492 -4.33 11.43 24.57
CA ASN A 492 -4.81 11.66 25.92
C ASN A 492 -4.03 12.87 26.46
N ASN A 493 -4.74 13.99 26.68
CA ASN A 493 -4.14 15.25 27.13
C ASN A 493 -3.53 15.18 28.54
N LEU A 494 -3.77 14.10 29.29
CA LEU A 494 -3.15 13.84 30.59
C LEU A 494 -1.80 13.13 30.48
N LEU A 495 -1.43 12.61 29.31
CA LEU A 495 -0.13 11.97 29.13
C LEU A 495 1.00 13.01 29.20
N PRO A 496 2.15 12.68 29.83
CA PRO A 496 3.27 13.60 29.95
C PRO A 496 3.74 14.21 28.63
N ALA A 497 3.71 13.44 27.54
CA ALA A 497 4.07 13.92 26.20
C ALA A 497 3.11 15.01 25.69
N ALA A 498 1.80 14.82 25.85
CA ALA A 498 0.78 15.80 25.46
C ALA A 498 0.86 17.06 26.33
N ILE A 499 1.04 16.91 27.65
CA ILE A 499 1.24 18.04 28.57
C ILE A 499 2.48 18.84 28.19
N LYS A 500 3.61 18.16 27.97
CA LYS A 500 4.87 18.80 27.57
C LYS A 500 4.72 19.56 26.25
N PHE A 501 4.05 18.95 25.27
CA PHE A 501 3.78 19.59 23.99
C PHE A 501 2.90 20.84 24.15
N ASN A 502 1.76 20.73 24.85
CA ASN A 502 0.85 21.86 25.10
C ASN A 502 1.58 23.02 25.82
N ASN A 503 2.40 22.72 26.83
CA ASN A 503 3.17 23.73 27.55
C ASN A 503 4.24 24.38 26.65
N GLY A 504 4.91 23.59 25.81
CA GLY A 504 5.86 24.10 24.81
C GLY A 504 5.19 25.00 23.78
N TYR A 505 4.02 24.57 23.28
CA TYR A 505 3.22 25.31 22.30
C TYR A 505 2.77 26.67 22.86
N ARG A 506 2.22 26.69 24.09
CA ARG A 506 1.87 27.95 24.79
C ARG A 506 3.07 28.87 24.97
N ARG A 507 4.24 28.31 25.30
CA ARG A 507 5.47 29.09 25.48
C ARG A 507 5.96 29.72 24.18
N TRP A 508 5.85 29.01 23.06
CA TRP A 508 6.33 29.48 21.76
C TRP A 508 5.37 30.49 21.11
N TYR A 509 4.07 30.24 21.21
CA TYR A 509 3.06 30.97 20.43
C TYR A 509 2.10 31.81 21.27
N SER A 510 2.25 31.81 22.60
CA SER A 510 1.42 32.59 23.54
C SER A 510 -0.09 32.34 23.39
N LYS A 511 -0.47 31.14 22.95
CA LYS A 511 -1.87 30.72 22.72
C LYS A 511 -2.06 29.22 22.97
N ASP A 512 -3.31 28.83 23.17
CA ASP A 512 -3.73 27.43 23.18
C ASP A 512 -3.97 26.89 21.76
N MET A 513 -3.80 25.57 21.59
CA MET A 513 -4.26 24.90 20.37
C MET A 513 -5.79 24.84 20.34
N ALA A 514 -6.34 24.91 19.12
CA ALA A 514 -7.76 24.72 18.90
C ALA A 514 -8.22 23.33 19.39
N ASN A 515 -9.44 23.25 19.93
CA ASN A 515 -10.03 21.98 20.32
C ASN A 515 -10.68 21.28 19.13
N THR A 516 -9.84 20.88 18.18
CA THR A 516 -10.23 20.15 16.96
C THR A 516 -9.71 18.71 17.00
N PHE A 517 -10.32 17.85 16.18
CA PHE A 517 -9.96 16.44 16.04
C PHE A 517 -9.71 16.14 14.55
N PRO A 518 -8.47 15.79 14.15
CA PRO A 518 -7.24 15.80 14.97
C PRO A 518 -6.85 17.21 15.44
N LYS A 519 -6.01 17.32 16.48
CA LYS A 519 -5.32 18.58 16.80
C LYS A 519 -4.25 18.82 15.75
N TYR A 520 -4.33 19.96 15.05
CA TYR A 520 -3.47 20.23 13.89
C TYR A 520 -2.02 20.46 14.30
N GLY A 521 -1.77 21.09 15.45
CA GLY A 521 -0.41 21.30 15.95
C GLY A 521 0.29 19.99 16.30
N MET A 522 -0.41 19.05 16.94
CA MET A 522 0.15 17.71 17.19
C MET A 522 0.35 16.92 15.89
N LEU A 523 -0.57 17.04 14.92
CA LEU A 523 -0.43 16.40 13.61
C LEU A 523 0.80 16.94 12.85
N GLY A 524 1.01 18.25 12.85
CA GLY A 524 2.17 18.89 12.23
C GLY A 524 3.48 18.47 12.88
N PHE A 525 3.50 18.40 14.23
CA PHE A 525 4.65 17.89 14.97
C PHE A 525 4.96 16.44 14.63
N ASP A 526 3.98 15.53 14.78
CA ASP A 526 4.18 14.09 14.56
C ASP A 526 4.64 13.82 13.11
N THR A 527 4.02 14.49 12.13
CA THR A 527 4.35 14.34 10.71
C THR A 527 5.75 14.88 10.42
N GLY A 528 6.07 16.10 10.85
CA GLY A 528 7.40 16.69 10.65
C GLY A 528 8.49 15.86 11.33
N PHE A 529 8.26 15.45 12.58
CA PHE A 529 9.23 14.68 13.36
C PHE A 529 9.51 13.31 12.74
N PHE A 530 8.47 12.59 12.29
CA PHE A 530 8.63 11.27 11.67
C PHE A 530 9.53 11.32 10.43
N PHE A 531 9.19 12.18 9.46
CA PHE A 531 9.88 12.21 8.18
C PHE A 531 11.26 12.85 8.27
N LEU A 532 11.40 13.97 8.98
CA LEU A 532 12.68 14.64 9.10
C LEU A 532 13.68 13.81 9.93
N LYS A 533 13.23 13.15 10.99
CA LYS A 533 14.09 12.20 11.73
C LYS A 533 14.49 11.02 10.85
N GLY A 534 13.54 10.44 10.12
CA GLY A 534 13.81 9.32 9.23
C GLY A 534 14.82 9.66 8.13
N LEU A 535 14.68 10.82 7.50
CA LEU A 535 15.63 11.32 6.49
C LEU A 535 17.00 11.63 7.11
N SER A 536 17.04 12.12 8.34
CA SER A 536 18.31 12.35 9.05
C SER A 536 19.06 11.06 9.36
N GLU A 537 18.35 10.01 9.77
CA GLU A 537 18.95 8.72 10.18
C GLU A 537 19.30 7.85 8.96
N TYR A 538 18.44 7.83 7.94
CA TYR A 538 18.51 6.87 6.84
C TYR A 538 18.72 7.50 5.46
N GLY A 539 18.76 8.83 5.34
CA GLY A 539 18.91 9.51 4.05
C GLY A 539 17.86 9.07 3.04
N THR A 540 18.27 8.82 1.78
CA THR A 540 17.38 8.30 0.74
C THR A 540 16.97 6.83 0.96
N GLY A 541 17.50 6.16 1.99
CA GLY A 541 17.15 4.79 2.38
C GLY A 541 15.99 4.68 3.37
N LEU A 542 15.26 5.76 3.67
CA LEU A 542 14.15 5.79 4.63
C LEU A 542 13.14 4.65 4.42
N GLU A 543 12.67 4.46 3.18
CA GLU A 543 11.65 3.47 2.79
C GLU A 543 12.01 2.05 3.21
N ARG A 544 13.31 1.71 3.10
CA ARG A 544 13.84 0.37 3.44
C ARG A 544 14.00 0.16 4.95
N ASN A 545 13.89 1.24 5.73
CA ASN A 545 14.15 1.25 7.17
C ASN A 545 12.92 1.74 7.98
N LEU A 546 11.73 1.84 7.36
CA LEU A 546 10.50 2.25 8.05
C LEU A 546 10.20 1.38 9.29
N SER A 547 10.45 0.07 9.23
CA SER A 547 10.27 -0.84 10.38
C SER A 547 11.26 -0.61 11.53
N LYS A 548 12.37 0.09 11.29
CA LYS A 548 13.36 0.44 12.31
C LYS A 548 13.06 1.79 12.98
N MET A 549 12.11 2.55 12.45
CA MET A 549 11.70 3.84 13.01
C MET A 549 11.01 3.63 14.37
N LYS A 550 11.73 3.84 15.46
CA LYS A 550 11.18 3.80 16.83
C LYS A 550 10.79 5.22 17.27
N LEU A 551 9.50 5.50 17.25
CA LEU A 551 8.94 6.81 17.61
C LEU A 551 7.68 6.64 18.45
N THR A 552 7.56 7.45 19.50
CA THR A 552 6.32 7.58 20.27
C THR A 552 5.60 8.84 19.82
N PRO A 553 4.53 8.73 19.01
CA PRO A 553 3.77 9.89 18.55
C PRO A 553 2.97 10.52 19.70
N ILE A 554 2.68 11.81 19.60
CA ILE A 554 1.82 12.51 20.56
C ILE A 554 0.34 12.18 20.28
N GLN A 555 -0.04 12.13 19.01
CA GLN A 555 -1.42 11.92 18.57
C GLN A 555 -1.51 10.91 17.43
N THR A 556 -0.71 11.07 16.38
CA THR A 556 -0.81 10.31 15.13
C THR A 556 0.35 9.35 15.01
N GLY A 557 0.08 8.04 15.11
CA GLY A 557 1.12 7.04 14.86
C GLY A 557 1.23 6.68 13.39
N PHE A 558 2.39 6.14 13.05
CA PHE A 558 2.74 5.81 11.68
C PHE A 558 3.16 4.35 11.57
N SER A 559 2.51 3.62 10.68
CA SER A 559 2.90 2.30 10.20
C SER A 559 2.73 2.31 8.68
N PHE A 560 3.74 2.79 7.97
CA PHE A 560 3.67 2.96 6.52
C PHE A 560 3.94 1.65 5.80
N GLU A 561 3.03 1.31 4.90
CA GLU A 561 3.19 0.18 3.98
C GLU A 561 3.01 0.64 2.55
N ARG A 562 3.85 0.08 1.65
CA ARG A 562 3.73 0.37 0.22
C ARG A 562 2.52 -0.37 -0.35
N VAL A 563 1.76 0.29 -1.21
CA VAL A 563 0.48 -0.26 -1.73
C VAL A 563 0.63 -1.26 -2.89
N ASN A 564 1.77 -1.24 -3.58
CA ASN A 564 2.19 -2.21 -4.61
C ASN A 564 3.68 -1.96 -4.95
N THR A 565 4.25 -2.57 -6.00
CA THR A 565 5.69 -2.42 -6.31
C THR A 565 6.07 -1.07 -6.94
N TRP A 566 5.13 -0.29 -7.48
CA TRP A 566 5.37 1.03 -8.12
C TRP A 566 4.62 2.21 -7.48
N GLY A 567 3.66 1.95 -6.60
CA GLY A 567 2.87 2.93 -5.87
C GLY A 567 3.55 3.39 -4.59
N GLY A 568 2.99 4.39 -3.95
CA GLY A 568 3.47 5.03 -2.72
C GLY A 568 3.09 4.28 -1.45
N PHE A 569 3.05 5.01 -0.34
CA PHE A 569 2.86 4.48 1.00
C PHE A 569 1.56 4.98 1.61
N VAL A 570 0.83 4.08 2.26
CA VAL A 570 -0.32 4.42 3.11
C VAL A 570 0.05 4.14 4.56
N ASN A 571 -0.31 5.05 5.45
CA ASN A 571 -0.27 4.77 6.87
C ASN A 571 -1.38 3.79 7.21
N LYS A 572 -1.07 2.64 7.81
CA LYS A 572 -2.04 1.64 8.27
C LYS A 572 -2.22 1.63 9.79
N LYS A 573 -1.65 2.61 10.50
CA LYS A 573 -1.78 2.67 11.97
C LYS A 573 -3.23 2.92 12.39
N VAL A 574 -3.75 2.05 13.24
CA VAL A 574 -5.07 2.16 13.87
C VAL A 574 -4.94 1.85 15.36
N PHE A 575 -5.64 2.62 16.18
CA PHE A 575 -5.73 2.41 17.62
C PHE A 575 -7.15 2.05 18.00
N PHE A 576 -7.32 1.28 19.07
CA PHE A 576 -8.57 1.26 19.82
C PHE A 576 -8.41 2.09 21.09
N VAL A 577 -9.38 2.96 21.36
CA VAL A 577 -9.47 3.71 22.60
C VAL A 577 -10.53 3.04 23.45
N ARG A 578 -10.15 2.62 24.66
CA ARG A 578 -10.99 1.88 25.60
C ARG A 578 -11.21 2.70 26.87
N PHE A 579 -12.46 2.77 27.30
CA PHE A 579 -12.91 3.33 28.58
C PHE A 579 -13.30 2.17 29.49
N THR A 580 -12.46 1.80 30.45
CA THR A 580 -12.68 0.60 31.28
C THR A 580 -13.70 0.85 32.40
N LYS A 581 -14.29 -0.21 32.95
CA LYS A 581 -15.18 -0.09 34.13
C LYS A 581 -14.47 0.46 35.37
N ASP A 582 -13.15 0.37 35.42
CA ASP A 582 -12.30 0.89 36.49
C ASP A 582 -11.89 2.36 36.28
N PHE A 583 -12.58 3.07 35.38
CA PHE A 583 -12.33 4.48 35.03
C PHE A 583 -10.96 4.74 34.41
N GLU A 584 -10.37 3.73 33.76
CA GLU A 584 -9.12 3.88 33.02
C GLU A 584 -9.38 4.15 31.54
N LEU A 585 -8.56 5.03 30.97
CA LEU A 585 -8.55 5.34 29.54
C LEU A 585 -7.31 4.73 28.89
N ILE A 586 -7.51 3.68 28.09
CA ILE A 586 -6.43 2.89 27.50
C ILE A 586 -6.40 3.12 25.99
N LYS A 587 -5.24 3.50 25.47
CA LYS A 587 -4.94 3.49 24.03
C LYS A 587 -4.30 2.15 23.69
N LEU A 588 -5.06 1.26 23.08
CA LEU A 588 -4.59 -0.03 22.60
C LEU A 588 -3.88 0.17 21.25
N ASP A 589 -2.60 -0.15 21.24
CA ASP A 589 -1.80 -0.17 20.02
C ASP A 589 -1.68 -1.60 19.49
N PHE A 590 -1.77 -1.73 18.17
CA PHE A 590 -1.65 -2.98 17.47
C PHE A 590 -0.35 -2.93 16.66
N GLU A 591 0.68 -3.60 17.16
CA GLU A 591 1.88 -3.93 16.39
C GLU A 591 1.62 -5.11 15.45
#